data_AF-A0A2D6KW09-F1
#
_entry.id   AF-A0A2D6KW09-F1
#
_cell.length_a   1.000
_cell.length_b   1.000
_cell.length_c   1.000
_cell.angle_alpha   90.00
_cell.angle_beta   90.00
_cell.angle_gamma   90.00
#
_symmetry.space_group_name_H-M   'P 1'
#
loop_
_entity.id
_entity.type
_entity.pdbx_description
1 polymer ?
#
loop_
_entity_poly.entity_id
_entity_poly.type
_entity_poly.pdbx_seq_one_letter_code
_entity_poly.pdbx_strand_id
1 'polypeptide(L)'
;MNQITSSLKLSVKLLKEYKFRIAIPALVDMLFFFVYGFVFSLIFNRIGNYLMELYNLVMRSPEEVQGSLLSQGLFGALRATPELSQLFNRVIIWLFLLAIAVYIVYSAFQGLSWKLSYGIAGRKISYPRFLVQFFSVNLFWLVFYIIYQIIAYLLELRAMISINISQTPAPSLSLVLWLYLLVLAYFMLISYSLIGRYKPLKIIANSFRLGFSKAKTLFPSYLLILVVFFILNFILILSLRISPTLMFIIGVITVFPAMTLARVFFNLVISKIA
;
A
#
# COMPACT_ATOMS: atom_id res chain seq x y z
N MET A 1 -24.56 15.20 -6.50
CA MET A 1 -23.70 15.81 -7.53
C MET A 1 -23.15 17.17 -7.09
N ASN A 2 -23.98 18.14 -6.67
CA ASN A 2 -23.53 19.50 -6.28
C ASN A 2 -22.43 19.55 -5.19
N GLN A 3 -22.46 18.64 -4.22
CA GLN A 3 -21.41 18.56 -3.18
C GLN A 3 -20.04 18.16 -3.73
N ILE A 4 -20.00 17.22 -4.68
CA ILE A 4 -18.77 16.73 -5.32
C ILE A 4 -18.14 17.85 -6.15
N THR A 5 -18.94 18.48 -7.02
CA THR A 5 -18.47 19.57 -7.88
C THR A 5 -18.00 20.77 -7.07
N SER A 6 -18.72 21.14 -5.99
CA SER A 6 -18.28 22.23 -5.11
C SER A 6 -16.99 21.89 -4.36
N SER A 7 -16.82 20.65 -3.88
CA SER A 7 -15.57 20.21 -3.24
C SER A 7 -14.41 20.17 -4.23
N LEU A 8 -14.63 19.75 -5.47
CA LEU A 8 -13.60 19.72 -6.51
C LEU A 8 -13.16 21.13 -6.92
N LYS A 9 -14.12 22.05 -7.14
CA LYS A 9 -13.80 23.46 -7.43
C LYS A 9 -13.04 24.10 -6.27
N LEU A 10 -13.47 23.83 -5.04
CA LEU A 10 -12.80 24.35 -3.85
C LEU A 10 -11.40 23.76 -3.69
N SER A 11 -11.19 22.46 -3.90
CA SER A 11 -9.85 21.86 -3.82
C SER A 11 -8.93 22.47 -4.85
N VAL A 12 -9.36 22.62 -6.11
CA VAL A 12 -8.54 23.28 -7.15
C VAL A 12 -8.25 24.74 -6.80
N LYS A 13 -9.23 25.48 -6.25
CA LYS A 13 -9.03 26.87 -5.80
C LYS A 13 -7.97 26.94 -4.69
N LEU A 14 -8.11 26.14 -3.65
CA LEU A 14 -7.16 26.08 -2.53
C LEU A 14 -5.76 25.70 -3.02
N LEU A 15 -5.65 24.76 -3.95
CA LEU A 15 -4.37 24.42 -4.54
C LEU A 15 -3.74 25.62 -5.30
N LYS A 16 -4.52 26.34 -6.10
CA LYS A 16 -4.03 27.53 -6.81
C LYS A 16 -3.59 28.66 -5.86
N GLU A 17 -4.28 28.82 -4.74
CA GLU A 17 -3.99 29.84 -3.71
C GLU A 17 -2.75 29.46 -2.88
N TYR A 18 -2.61 28.18 -2.54
CA TYR A 18 -1.54 27.66 -1.68
C TYR A 18 -0.48 26.86 -2.44
N LYS A 19 -0.01 27.34 -3.60
CA LYS A 19 0.92 26.61 -4.49
C LYS A 19 2.11 25.98 -3.75
N PHE A 20 2.78 26.77 -2.90
CA PHE A 20 3.91 26.29 -2.09
C PHE A 20 3.52 25.21 -1.08
N ARG A 21 2.30 25.26 -0.52
CA ARG A 21 1.84 24.25 0.43
C ARG A 21 1.51 22.91 -0.22
N ILE A 22 1.36 22.84 -1.55
CA ILE A 22 1.21 21.57 -2.30
C ILE A 22 2.57 20.92 -2.56
N ALA A 23 3.55 21.75 -2.91
CA ALA A 23 4.89 21.28 -3.22
C ALA A 23 5.47 20.50 -2.03
N ILE A 24 5.20 20.93 -0.79
CA ILE A 24 5.72 20.26 0.41
C ILE A 24 5.19 18.81 0.55
N PRO A 25 3.88 18.51 0.59
CA PRO A 25 3.38 17.12 0.58
C PRO A 25 3.92 16.30 -0.59
N ALA A 26 4.01 16.88 -1.79
CA ALA A 26 4.54 16.20 -2.96
C ALA A 26 6.03 15.84 -2.80
N LEU A 27 6.84 16.74 -2.24
CA LEU A 27 8.25 16.49 -1.91
C LEU A 27 8.37 15.45 -0.78
N VAL A 28 7.48 15.46 0.20
CA VAL A 28 7.43 14.43 1.26
C VAL A 28 7.11 13.06 0.66
N ASP A 29 6.18 12.99 -0.30
CA ASP A 29 5.88 11.74 -1.02
C ASP A 29 7.06 11.28 -1.87
N MET A 30 7.77 12.19 -2.54
CA MET A 30 8.98 11.85 -3.29
C MET A 30 10.09 11.32 -2.36
N LEU A 31 10.33 12.01 -1.24
CA LEU A 31 11.32 11.58 -0.24
C LEU A 31 10.93 10.23 0.38
N PHE A 32 9.64 9.97 0.57
CA PHE A 32 9.15 8.66 0.98
C PHE A 32 9.60 7.57 0.01
N PHE A 33 9.40 7.72 -1.30
CA PHE A 33 9.81 6.69 -2.27
C PHE A 33 11.33 6.46 -2.26
N PHE A 34 12.13 7.51 -2.10
CA PHE A 34 13.57 7.39 -1.98
C PHE A 34 13.99 6.62 -0.71
N VAL A 35 13.48 7.03 0.46
CA VAL A 35 13.80 6.38 1.74
C VAL A 35 13.26 4.96 1.79
N TYR A 36 12.05 4.73 1.29
CA TYR A 36 11.45 3.40 1.15
C TYR A 36 12.31 2.51 0.26
N GLY A 37 12.73 2.97 -0.92
CA GLY A 37 13.58 2.19 -1.82
C GLY A 37 14.93 1.83 -1.18
N PHE A 38 15.55 2.77 -0.45
CA PHE A 38 16.78 2.52 0.28
C PHE A 38 16.61 1.47 1.39
N VAL A 39 15.64 1.66 2.29
CA VAL A 39 15.36 0.72 3.39
C VAL A 39 14.95 -0.66 2.87
N PHE A 40 14.08 -0.69 1.86
CA PHE A 40 13.61 -1.91 1.22
C PHE A 40 14.79 -2.66 0.60
N SER A 41 15.62 -2.02 -0.22
CA SER A 41 16.74 -2.68 -0.90
C SER A 41 17.77 -3.27 0.07
N LEU A 42 18.14 -2.54 1.14
CA LEU A 42 19.08 -3.03 2.14
C LEU A 42 18.62 -4.33 2.80
N ILE A 43 17.35 -4.40 3.20
CA ILE A 43 16.78 -5.57 3.87
C ILE A 43 16.49 -6.68 2.85
N PHE A 44 15.90 -6.34 1.71
CA PHE A 44 15.54 -7.30 0.67
C PHE A 44 16.76 -8.03 0.10
N ASN A 45 17.90 -7.36 -0.05
CA ASN A 45 19.15 -8.00 -0.45
C ASN A 45 19.60 -9.08 0.56
N ARG A 46 19.42 -8.84 1.88
CA ARG A 46 19.71 -9.84 2.91
C ARG A 46 18.78 -11.04 2.81
N ILE A 47 17.49 -10.79 2.60
CA ILE A 47 16.50 -11.86 2.37
C ILE A 47 16.89 -12.69 1.14
N GLY A 48 17.24 -12.04 0.03
CA GLY A 48 17.70 -12.69 -1.19
C GLY A 48 18.92 -13.58 -0.96
N ASN A 49 19.91 -13.11 -0.21
CA ASN A 49 21.10 -13.92 0.12
C ASN A 49 20.73 -15.18 0.92
N TYR A 50 19.88 -15.06 1.95
CA TYR A 50 19.46 -16.24 2.73
C TYR A 50 18.55 -17.18 1.92
N LEU A 51 17.73 -16.67 1.02
CA LEU A 51 16.95 -17.50 0.10
C LEU A 51 17.85 -18.27 -0.87
N MET A 52 18.91 -17.64 -1.39
CA MET A 52 19.90 -18.31 -2.22
C MET A 52 20.71 -19.36 -1.44
N GLU A 53 21.10 -19.06 -0.20
CA GLU A 53 21.73 -20.04 0.69
C GLU A 53 20.81 -21.23 0.97
N LEU A 54 19.53 -20.98 1.27
CA LEU A 54 18.52 -22.01 1.49
C LEU A 54 18.32 -22.86 0.24
N TYR A 55 18.21 -22.24 -0.93
CA TYR A 55 18.14 -22.94 -2.21
C TYR A 55 19.36 -23.83 -2.45
N ASN A 56 20.57 -23.31 -2.27
CA ASN A 56 21.81 -24.06 -2.45
C ASN A 56 21.92 -25.23 -1.46
N LEU A 57 21.46 -25.05 -0.22
CA LEU A 57 21.45 -26.11 0.78
C LEU A 57 20.46 -27.21 0.41
N VAL A 58 19.24 -26.86 -0.04
CA VAL A 58 18.26 -27.83 -0.53
C VAL A 58 18.82 -28.63 -1.72
N MET A 59 19.43 -27.97 -2.69
CA MET A 59 19.99 -28.63 -3.88
C MET A 59 21.18 -29.56 -3.58
N ARG A 60 21.90 -29.32 -2.46
CA ARG A 60 23.02 -30.16 -2.00
C ARG A 60 22.61 -31.22 -0.97
N SER A 61 21.38 -31.15 -0.47
CA SER A 61 20.90 -32.09 0.55
C SER A 61 20.64 -33.47 -0.05
N PRO A 62 20.80 -34.55 0.74
CA PRO A 62 20.51 -35.92 0.30
C PRO A 62 19.10 -36.08 -0.30
N GLU A 63 18.91 -37.09 -1.15
CA GLU A 63 17.62 -37.38 -1.80
C GLU A 63 16.46 -37.52 -0.79
N GLU A 64 16.72 -37.96 0.43
CA GLU A 64 15.72 -38.03 1.51
C GLU A 64 15.14 -36.65 1.87
N VAL A 65 15.99 -35.62 1.92
CA VAL A 65 15.55 -34.24 2.20
C VAL A 65 14.77 -33.69 1.02
N GLN A 66 15.23 -33.94 -0.20
CA GLN A 66 14.51 -33.54 -1.42
C GLN A 66 13.16 -34.26 -1.53
N GLY A 67 13.13 -35.56 -1.23
CA GLY A 67 11.94 -36.39 -1.15
C GLY A 67 10.97 -35.94 -0.06
N SER A 68 11.47 -35.50 1.10
CA SER A 68 10.64 -34.89 2.15
C SER A 68 10.01 -33.57 1.71
N LEU A 69 10.70 -32.77 0.91
CA LEU A 69 10.20 -31.51 0.37
C LEU A 69 9.08 -31.74 -0.66
N LEU A 70 9.19 -32.80 -1.46
CA LEU A 70 8.17 -33.22 -2.42
C LEU A 70 6.96 -33.88 -1.76
N SER A 71 7.17 -34.68 -0.70
CA SER A 71 6.11 -35.47 -0.05
C SER A 71 5.40 -34.76 1.10
N GLN A 72 6.14 -33.97 1.89
CA GLN A 72 5.65 -33.30 3.11
C GLN A 72 5.72 -31.77 3.02
N GLY A 73 6.22 -31.23 1.90
CA GLY A 73 6.38 -29.79 1.69
C GLY A 73 7.53 -29.19 2.49
N LEU A 74 7.61 -27.85 2.45
CA LEU A 74 8.67 -27.07 3.10
C LEU A 74 8.78 -27.40 4.60
N PHE A 75 7.67 -27.51 5.32
CA PHE A 75 7.69 -27.79 6.76
C PHE A 75 8.22 -29.17 7.13
N GLY A 76 8.06 -30.18 6.25
CA GLY A 76 8.69 -31.49 6.43
C GLY A 76 10.21 -31.41 6.30
N ALA A 77 10.69 -30.75 5.25
CA ALA A 77 12.13 -30.54 5.02
C ALA A 77 12.79 -29.71 6.13
N LEU A 78 12.09 -28.68 6.64
CA LEU A 78 12.58 -27.87 7.77
C LEU A 78 12.71 -28.66 9.07
N ARG A 79 11.89 -29.70 9.27
CA ARG A 79 12.01 -30.59 10.45
C ARG A 79 13.14 -31.60 10.31
N ALA A 80 13.39 -32.06 9.09
CA ALA A 80 14.42 -33.05 8.80
C ALA A 80 15.85 -32.50 8.95
N THR A 81 16.07 -31.21 8.65
CA THR A 81 17.42 -30.60 8.66
C THR A 81 17.45 -29.33 9.52
N PRO A 82 18.12 -29.35 10.70
CA PRO A 82 18.20 -28.19 11.58
C PRO A 82 18.79 -26.94 10.91
N GLU A 83 19.76 -27.10 10.00
CA GLU A 83 20.38 -26.00 9.26
C GLU A 83 19.37 -25.28 8.34
N LEU A 84 18.52 -26.03 7.63
CA LEU A 84 17.44 -25.47 6.81
C LEU A 84 16.46 -24.67 7.68
N SER A 85 16.11 -25.21 8.86
CA SER A 85 15.26 -24.51 9.83
C SER A 85 15.88 -23.18 10.28
N GLN A 86 17.18 -23.17 10.59
CA GLN A 86 17.89 -21.96 11.00
C GLN A 86 17.90 -20.89 9.90
N LEU A 87 18.21 -21.26 8.65
CA LEU A 87 18.19 -20.33 7.51
C LEU A 87 16.79 -19.80 7.25
N PHE A 88 15.77 -20.67 7.29
CA PHE A 88 14.38 -20.26 7.13
C PHE A 88 13.95 -19.28 8.22
N ASN A 89 14.30 -19.54 9.49
CA ASN A 89 14.01 -18.61 10.59
C ASN A 89 14.69 -17.26 10.39
N ARG A 90 15.92 -17.21 9.86
CA ARG A 90 16.57 -15.94 9.48
C ARG A 90 15.76 -15.20 8.41
N VAL A 91 15.28 -15.88 7.38
CA VAL A 91 14.40 -15.29 6.35
C VAL A 91 13.15 -14.69 6.99
N ILE A 92 12.47 -15.43 7.88
CA ILE A 92 11.27 -14.95 8.58
C ILE A 92 11.57 -13.71 9.44
N ILE A 93 12.68 -13.71 10.18
CA ILE A 93 13.10 -12.56 10.98
C ILE A 93 13.33 -11.34 10.09
N TRP A 94 14.04 -11.49 8.96
CA TRP A 94 14.29 -10.38 8.04
C TRP A 94 13.02 -9.89 7.34
N LEU A 95 12.07 -10.77 6.99
CA LEU A 95 10.76 -10.39 6.48
C LEU A 95 9.96 -9.58 7.52
N PHE A 96 10.01 -9.99 8.79
CA PHE A 96 9.35 -9.26 9.88
C PHE A 96 9.98 -7.88 10.11
N LEU A 97 11.31 -7.80 10.10
CA LEU A 97 12.05 -6.53 10.16
C LEU A 97 11.71 -5.62 8.97
N LEU A 98 11.62 -6.18 7.76
CA LEU A 98 11.18 -5.44 6.57
C LEU A 98 9.78 -4.87 6.77
N ALA A 99 8.83 -5.68 7.23
CA ALA A 99 7.45 -5.24 7.47
C ALA A 99 7.37 -4.11 8.49
N ILE A 100 8.10 -4.21 9.60
CA ILE A 100 8.21 -3.14 10.61
C ILE A 100 8.83 -1.88 10.00
N ALA A 101 9.96 -2.00 9.31
CA ALA A 101 10.67 -0.87 8.75
C ALA A 101 9.82 -0.13 7.71
N VAL A 102 9.20 -0.86 6.79
CA VAL A 102 8.26 -0.32 5.80
C VAL A 102 7.07 0.35 6.48
N TYR A 103 6.49 -0.27 7.51
CA TYR A 103 5.36 0.31 8.24
C TYR A 103 5.74 1.64 8.93
N ILE A 104 6.92 1.72 9.56
CA ILE A 104 7.41 2.94 10.21
C ILE A 104 7.66 4.03 9.17
N VAL A 105 8.40 3.72 8.10
CA VAL A 105 8.72 4.67 7.02
C VAL A 105 7.43 5.17 6.37
N TYR A 106 6.52 4.27 5.98
CA TYR A 106 5.23 4.64 5.43
C TYR A 106 4.45 5.53 6.38
N SER A 107 4.28 5.12 7.64
CA SER A 107 3.44 5.85 8.60
C SER A 107 4.00 7.23 8.95
N ALA A 108 5.33 7.38 9.00
CA ALA A 108 5.98 8.67 9.25
C ALA A 108 5.77 9.65 8.08
N PHE A 109 6.11 9.23 6.86
CA PHE A 109 6.03 10.12 5.70
C PHE A 109 4.60 10.34 5.22
N GLN A 110 3.81 9.27 5.09
CA GLN A 110 2.42 9.41 4.68
C GLN A 110 1.59 10.10 5.76
N GLY A 111 1.88 9.87 7.04
CA GLY A 111 1.27 10.62 8.13
C GLY A 111 1.55 12.12 8.04
N LEU A 112 2.79 12.53 7.74
CA LEU A 112 3.14 13.93 7.49
C LEU A 112 2.42 14.49 6.26
N SER A 113 2.44 13.77 5.14
CA SER A 113 1.80 14.18 3.88
C SER A 113 0.29 14.38 4.03
N TRP A 114 -0.37 13.46 4.76
CA TRP A 114 -1.78 13.59 5.14
C TRP A 114 -2.05 14.75 6.09
N LYS A 115 -1.20 14.99 7.09
CA LYS A 115 -1.33 16.13 8.00
C LYS A 115 -1.25 17.46 7.26
N LEU A 116 -0.33 17.58 6.30
CA LEU A 116 -0.20 18.79 5.49
C LEU A 116 -1.45 19.01 4.63
N SER A 117 -1.96 17.94 4.00
CA SER A 117 -3.22 17.97 3.23
C SER A 117 -4.43 18.33 4.10
N TYR A 118 -4.44 17.92 5.37
CA TYR A 118 -5.42 18.32 6.37
C TYR A 118 -5.41 19.83 6.64
N GLY A 119 -4.22 20.41 6.77
CA GLY A 119 -4.04 21.86 6.97
C GLY A 119 -4.50 22.68 5.76
N ILE A 120 -4.26 22.19 4.54
CA ILE A 120 -4.76 22.81 3.30
C ILE A 120 -6.29 22.79 3.26
N ALA A 121 -6.91 21.71 3.72
CA ALA A 121 -8.36 21.59 3.84
C ALA A 121 -8.95 22.40 5.03
N GLY A 122 -8.15 23.23 5.72
CA GLY A 122 -8.59 24.12 6.79
C GLY A 122 -8.77 23.45 8.16
N ARG A 123 -8.35 22.20 8.33
CA ARG A 123 -8.50 21.47 9.60
C ARG A 123 -7.27 21.67 10.49
N LYS A 124 -7.50 21.96 11.77
CA LYS A 124 -6.44 22.16 12.77
C LYS A 124 -6.35 20.97 13.72
N ILE A 125 -5.18 20.36 13.79
CA ILE A 125 -4.82 19.30 14.74
C ILE A 125 -3.31 19.36 14.99
N SER A 126 -2.89 19.13 16.23
CA SER A 126 -1.47 19.08 16.57
C SER A 126 -0.78 17.91 15.87
N TYR A 127 0.44 18.13 15.39
CA TYR A 127 1.18 17.14 14.63
C TYR A 127 1.41 15.81 15.40
N PRO A 128 1.83 15.81 16.68
CA PRO A 128 2.04 14.57 17.42
C PRO A 128 0.75 13.75 17.56
N ARG A 129 -0.37 14.42 17.88
CA ARG A 129 -1.68 13.76 17.99
C ARG A 129 -2.11 13.16 16.66
N PHE A 130 -1.90 13.87 15.55
CA PHE A 130 -2.22 13.37 14.22
C PHE A 130 -1.41 12.11 13.91
N LEU A 131 -0.10 12.14 14.15
CA LEU A 131 0.80 11.05 13.83
C LEU A 131 0.47 9.78 14.62
N VAL A 132 0.25 9.89 15.94
CA VAL A 132 -0.14 8.74 16.78
C VAL A 132 -1.45 8.11 16.29
N GLN A 133 -2.44 8.93 15.93
CA GLN A 133 -3.69 8.42 15.39
C GLN A 133 -3.50 7.78 14.00
N PHE A 134 -2.65 8.37 13.15
CA PHE A 134 -2.32 7.83 11.83
C PHE A 134 -1.67 6.46 11.94
N PHE A 135 -0.65 6.29 12.79
CA PHE A 135 -0.02 5.00 13.06
C PHE A 135 -1.06 3.97 13.53
N SER A 136 -1.88 4.33 14.53
CA SER A 136 -2.89 3.42 15.08
C SER A 136 -3.91 2.95 14.04
N VAL A 137 -4.38 3.86 13.18
CA VAL A 137 -5.33 3.54 12.10
C VAL A 137 -4.63 2.73 11.01
N ASN A 138 -3.39 3.08 10.65
CA ASN A 138 -2.63 2.35 9.63
C ASN A 138 -2.26 0.93 10.09
N LEU A 139 -2.04 0.71 11.39
CA LEU A 139 -1.77 -0.64 11.93
C LEU A 139 -2.95 -1.58 11.66
N PHE A 140 -4.18 -1.10 11.83
CA PHE A 140 -5.38 -1.86 11.50
C PHE A 140 -5.40 -2.25 10.01
N TRP A 141 -5.13 -1.31 9.11
CA TRP A 141 -5.11 -1.58 7.67
C TRP A 141 -3.94 -2.47 7.23
N LEU A 142 -2.80 -2.39 7.93
CA LEU A 142 -1.66 -3.26 7.68
C LEU A 142 -2.04 -4.73 7.88
N VAL A 143 -2.86 -5.08 8.88
CA VAL A 143 -3.32 -6.46 9.10
C VAL A 143 -4.10 -6.97 7.88
N PHE A 144 -5.03 -6.19 7.33
CA PHE A 144 -5.79 -6.56 6.13
C PHE A 144 -4.90 -6.67 4.89
N TYR A 145 -3.86 -5.85 4.80
CA TYR A 145 -2.87 -5.94 3.74
C TYR A 145 -2.00 -7.20 3.86
N ILE A 146 -1.59 -7.58 5.08
CA ILE A 146 -0.87 -8.84 5.32
C ILE A 146 -1.73 -10.03 4.94
N ILE A 147 -3.01 -10.05 5.32
CA ILE A 147 -3.95 -11.11 4.93
C ILE A 147 -4.04 -11.20 3.41
N TYR A 148 -4.16 -10.07 2.72
CA TYR A 148 -4.13 -10.03 1.26
C TYR A 148 -2.86 -10.64 0.68
N GLN A 149 -1.68 -10.27 1.21
CA GLN A 149 -0.40 -10.79 0.71
C GLN A 149 -0.27 -12.30 0.91
N ILE A 150 -0.73 -12.83 2.05
CA ILE A 150 -0.76 -14.27 2.31
C ILE A 150 -1.65 -14.97 1.29
N ILE A 151 -2.86 -14.47 1.04
CA ILE A 151 -3.79 -15.07 0.06
C ILE A 151 -3.21 -14.99 -1.35
N ALA A 152 -2.66 -13.85 -1.75
CA ALA A 152 -2.04 -13.66 -3.06
C ALA A 152 -0.89 -14.66 -3.27
N TYR A 153 0.01 -14.77 -2.29
CA TYR A 153 1.11 -15.73 -2.32
C TYR A 153 0.63 -17.18 -2.44
N LEU A 154 -0.38 -17.59 -1.66
CA LEU A 154 -0.93 -18.95 -1.74
C LEU A 154 -1.54 -19.24 -3.11
N LEU A 155 -2.14 -18.24 -3.76
CA LEU A 155 -2.70 -18.38 -5.11
C LEU A 155 -1.62 -18.47 -6.17
N GLU A 156 -0.54 -17.69 -6.04
CA GLU A 156 0.64 -17.78 -6.92
C GLU A 156 1.33 -19.13 -6.78
N LEU A 157 1.52 -19.61 -5.54
CA LEU A 157 2.09 -20.93 -5.26
C LEU A 157 1.26 -22.04 -5.91
N ARG A 158 -0.07 -21.99 -5.73
CA ARG A 158 -0.99 -22.94 -6.38
C ARG A 158 -0.88 -22.87 -7.90
N ALA A 159 -0.80 -21.68 -8.49
CA ALA A 159 -0.68 -21.51 -9.93
C ALA A 159 0.63 -22.11 -10.45
N MET A 160 1.76 -21.88 -9.77
CA MET A 160 3.05 -22.49 -10.12
C MET A 160 3.01 -24.02 -10.07
N ILE A 161 2.42 -24.60 -9.01
CA ILE A 161 2.26 -26.05 -8.88
C ILE A 161 1.37 -26.62 -10.00
N SER A 162 0.24 -25.97 -10.29
CA SER A 162 -0.69 -26.39 -11.36
C SER A 162 -0.03 -26.38 -12.73
N ILE A 163 0.74 -25.34 -13.05
CA ILE A 163 1.47 -25.24 -14.31
C ILE A 163 2.48 -26.39 -14.45
N ASN A 164 3.21 -26.71 -13.37
CA ASN A 164 4.23 -27.75 -13.38
C ASN A 164 3.67 -29.18 -13.39
N ILE A 165 2.49 -29.42 -12.80
CA ILE A 165 1.90 -30.76 -12.69
C ILE A 165 0.92 -31.05 -13.84
N SER A 166 -0.02 -30.15 -14.10
CA SER A 166 -1.16 -30.42 -14.97
C SER A 166 -1.12 -29.66 -16.29
N GLN A 167 -0.07 -28.85 -16.54
CA GLN A 167 0.11 -27.96 -17.70
C GLN A 167 -1.13 -27.09 -18.01
N THR A 168 -2.02 -26.95 -17.04
CA THR A 168 -3.28 -26.24 -17.16
C THR A 168 -3.23 -25.06 -16.21
N PRO A 169 -3.40 -23.83 -16.73
CA PRO A 169 -3.39 -22.65 -15.89
C PRO A 169 -4.61 -22.69 -14.96
N ALA A 170 -4.35 -22.62 -13.64
CA ALA A 170 -5.42 -22.47 -12.67
C ALA A 170 -6.21 -21.18 -12.94
N PRO A 171 -7.54 -21.16 -12.72
CA PRO A 171 -8.33 -19.95 -12.90
C PRO A 171 -7.79 -18.83 -12.01
N SER A 172 -7.46 -17.68 -12.61
CA SER A 172 -6.82 -16.58 -11.89
C SER A 172 -7.85 -15.86 -11.01
N LEU A 173 -7.68 -15.90 -9.69
CA LEU A 173 -8.48 -15.10 -8.74
C LEU A 173 -7.97 -13.64 -8.62
N SER A 174 -7.17 -13.20 -9.58
CA SER A 174 -6.57 -11.87 -9.64
C SER A 174 -7.63 -10.75 -9.56
N LEU A 175 -8.76 -10.90 -10.26
CA LEU A 175 -9.85 -9.93 -10.22
C LEU A 175 -10.45 -9.77 -8.82
N VAL A 176 -10.66 -10.88 -8.09
CA VAL A 176 -11.20 -10.86 -6.72
C VAL A 176 -10.24 -10.15 -5.78
N LEU A 177 -8.94 -10.42 -5.91
CA LEU A 177 -7.87 -9.75 -5.17
C LEU A 177 -7.83 -8.23 -5.47
N TRP A 178 -8.00 -7.84 -6.73
CA TRP A 178 -8.08 -6.42 -7.12
C TRP A 178 -9.31 -5.73 -6.53
N LEU A 179 -10.48 -6.38 -6.59
CA LEU A 179 -11.70 -5.85 -5.97
C LEU A 179 -11.55 -5.70 -4.46
N TYR A 180 -10.91 -6.66 -3.79
CA TYR A 180 -10.58 -6.56 -2.37
C TYR A 180 -9.71 -5.33 -2.08
N LEU A 181 -8.64 -5.10 -2.85
CA LEU A 181 -7.78 -3.92 -2.67
C LEU A 181 -8.53 -2.61 -2.92
N LEU A 182 -9.41 -2.56 -3.91
CA LEU A 182 -10.22 -1.37 -4.19
C LEU A 182 -11.17 -1.03 -3.03
N VAL A 183 -11.80 -2.05 -2.43
CA VAL A 183 -12.65 -1.88 -1.24
C VAL A 183 -11.81 -1.47 -0.03
N LEU A 184 -10.63 -2.07 0.17
CA LEU A 184 -9.74 -1.72 1.26
C LEU A 184 -9.27 -0.26 1.15
N ALA A 185 -8.81 0.16 -0.03
CA ALA A 185 -8.37 1.52 -0.30
C ALA A 185 -9.49 2.56 -0.11
N TYR A 186 -10.74 2.21 -0.47
CA TYR A 186 -11.91 3.06 -0.21
C TYR A 186 -12.08 3.36 1.28
N PHE A 187 -12.06 2.33 2.14
CA PHE A 187 -12.21 2.54 3.59
C PHE A 187 -10.96 3.16 4.23
N MET A 188 -9.76 2.86 3.73
CA MET A 188 -8.53 3.53 4.17
C MET A 188 -8.62 5.04 3.95
N LEU A 189 -9.03 5.47 2.76
CA LEU A 189 -9.15 6.90 2.42
C LEU A 189 -10.15 7.62 3.34
N ILE A 190 -11.29 6.98 3.63
CA ILE A 190 -12.28 7.50 4.60
C ILE A 190 -11.65 7.62 5.99
N SER A 191 -10.97 6.58 6.45
CA SER A 191 -10.38 6.55 7.80
C SER A 191 -9.33 7.63 8.00
N TYR A 192 -8.47 7.87 7.00
CA TYR A 192 -7.45 8.90 7.05
C TYR A 192 -8.07 10.30 7.07
N SER A 193 -9.18 10.50 6.36
CA SER A 193 -9.98 11.74 6.39
C SER A 193 -10.83 11.96 7.65
N LEU A 194 -10.86 10.99 8.56
CA LEU A 194 -11.52 11.10 9.87
C LEU A 194 -10.53 11.29 11.04
N ILE A 195 -9.22 11.24 10.78
CA ILE A 195 -8.19 11.50 11.80
C ILE A 195 -8.42 12.88 12.43
N GLY A 196 -8.27 12.94 13.74
CA GLY A 196 -8.50 14.14 14.56
C GLY A 196 -9.94 14.36 14.99
N ARG A 197 -10.92 13.67 14.41
CA ARG A 197 -12.34 13.77 14.82
C ARG A 197 -12.70 12.80 15.93
N TYR A 198 -12.10 11.61 15.92
CA TYR A 198 -12.44 10.53 16.83
C TYR A 198 -11.19 9.88 17.44
N LYS A 199 -11.38 8.98 18.41
CA LYS A 199 -10.33 8.06 18.88
C LYS A 199 -10.09 6.97 17.81
N PRO A 200 -8.89 6.35 17.72
CA PRO A 200 -8.54 5.41 16.64
C PRO A 200 -9.57 4.32 16.34
N LEU A 201 -10.05 3.59 17.35
CA LEU A 201 -11.09 2.56 17.15
C LEU A 201 -12.41 3.13 16.60
N LYS A 202 -12.81 4.32 17.08
CA LYS A 202 -13.99 5.02 16.57
C LYS A 202 -13.77 5.55 15.15
N ILE A 203 -12.54 5.87 14.74
CA ILE A 203 -12.22 6.22 13.35
C ILE A 203 -12.55 5.05 12.44
N ILE A 204 -12.08 3.84 12.76
CA ILE A 204 -12.35 2.64 11.97
C ILE A 204 -13.86 2.36 11.89
N ALA A 205 -14.54 2.31 13.04
CA ALA A 205 -15.98 2.05 13.08
C ALA A 205 -16.79 3.09 12.28
N ASN A 206 -16.47 4.37 12.44
CA ASN A 206 -17.13 5.43 11.67
C ASN A 206 -16.76 5.40 10.18
N SER A 207 -15.60 4.88 9.81
CA SER A 207 -15.21 4.72 8.40
C SER A 207 -16.12 3.72 7.69
N PHE A 208 -16.38 2.58 8.31
CA PHE A 208 -17.34 1.60 7.80
C PHE A 208 -18.76 2.16 7.78
N ARG A 209 -19.20 2.75 8.90
CA ARG A 209 -20.54 3.35 9.00
C ARG A 209 -20.78 4.40 7.91
N LEU A 210 -19.85 5.34 7.73
CA LEU A 210 -19.94 6.38 6.71
C LEU A 210 -19.81 5.81 5.29
N GLY A 211 -18.88 4.89 5.08
CA GLY A 211 -18.64 4.27 3.78
C GLY A 211 -19.87 3.56 3.22
N PHE A 212 -20.68 2.92 4.08
CA PHE A 212 -21.97 2.34 3.70
C PHE A 212 -23.12 3.36 3.70
N SER A 213 -23.32 4.11 4.79
CA SER A 213 -24.49 5.02 4.91
C SER A 213 -24.45 6.21 3.96
N LYS A 214 -23.26 6.64 3.53
CA LYS A 214 -23.03 7.76 2.60
C LYS A 214 -22.34 7.32 1.31
N ALA A 215 -22.47 6.05 0.93
CA ALA A 215 -21.87 5.48 -0.28
C ALA A 215 -22.20 6.29 -1.55
N LYS A 216 -23.45 6.77 -1.69
CA LYS A 216 -23.90 7.58 -2.84
C LYS A 216 -23.11 8.88 -3.05
N THR A 217 -22.46 9.40 -2.01
CA THR A 217 -21.61 10.60 -2.09
C THR A 217 -20.13 10.25 -2.14
N LEU A 218 -19.71 9.27 -1.34
CA LEU A 218 -18.30 8.91 -1.18
C LEU A 218 -17.77 8.06 -2.33
N PHE A 219 -18.53 7.07 -2.79
CA PHE A 219 -18.09 6.17 -3.85
C PHE A 219 -17.83 6.91 -5.17
N PRO A 220 -18.69 7.83 -5.65
CA PRO A 220 -18.37 8.61 -6.86
C PRO A 220 -17.14 9.51 -6.69
N SER A 221 -16.92 10.05 -5.49
CA SER A 221 -15.73 10.86 -5.19
C SER A 221 -14.46 10.01 -5.23
N TYR A 222 -14.52 8.78 -4.70
CA TYR A 222 -13.44 7.81 -4.78
C TYR A 222 -13.19 7.34 -6.22
N LEU A 223 -14.25 7.04 -6.97
CA LEU A 223 -14.16 6.64 -8.38
C LEU A 223 -13.52 7.73 -9.24
N LEU A 224 -13.84 9.00 -8.98
CA LEU A 224 -13.19 10.13 -9.66
C LEU A 224 -11.67 10.13 -9.42
N ILE A 225 -11.23 9.88 -8.18
CA ILE A 225 -9.80 9.75 -7.87
C ILE A 225 -9.19 8.58 -8.66
N LEU A 226 -9.84 7.41 -8.67
CA LEU A 226 -9.37 6.24 -9.42
C LEU A 226 -9.24 6.54 -10.93
N VAL A 227 -10.23 7.19 -11.52
CA VAL A 227 -10.20 7.57 -12.95
C VAL A 227 -9.03 8.50 -13.25
N VAL A 228 -8.77 9.50 -12.38
CA VAL A 228 -7.60 10.38 -12.55
C VAL A 228 -6.30 9.58 -12.50
N PHE A 229 -6.12 8.70 -11.52
CA PHE A 229 -4.92 7.86 -11.44
C PHE A 229 -4.80 6.86 -12.59
N PHE A 230 -5.91 6.36 -13.10
CA PHE A 230 -5.94 5.50 -14.29
C PHE A 230 -5.45 6.25 -15.53
N ILE A 231 -5.94 7.48 -15.76
CA ILE A 231 -5.47 8.35 -16.85
C ILE A 231 -3.98 8.67 -16.69
N LEU A 232 -3.54 9.03 -15.48
CA LEU A 232 -2.12 9.29 -15.21
C LEU A 232 -1.27 8.06 -15.49
N ASN A 233 -1.69 6.88 -15.04
CA ASN A 233 -0.99 5.63 -15.32
C ASN A 233 -0.88 5.36 -16.84
N PHE A 234 -1.95 5.60 -17.59
CA PHE A 234 -1.92 5.49 -19.06
C PHE A 234 -0.89 6.44 -19.69
N ILE A 235 -0.84 7.71 -19.24
CA ILE A 235 0.16 8.69 -19.68
C ILE A 235 1.58 8.21 -19.34
N LEU A 236 1.81 7.64 -18.15
CA LEU A 236 3.12 7.12 -17.76
C LEU A 236 3.56 5.94 -18.62
N ILE A 237 2.65 5.01 -18.92
CA ILE A 237 2.94 3.87 -19.82
C ILE A 237 3.32 4.37 -21.22
N LEU A 238 2.60 5.36 -21.76
CA LEU A 238 2.96 5.95 -23.05
C LEU A 238 4.33 6.64 -22.99
N SER A 239 4.62 7.34 -21.90
CA SER A 239 5.89 8.02 -21.69
C SER A 239 7.06 7.03 -21.57
N LEU A 240 6.84 5.90 -20.91
CA LEU A 240 7.82 4.82 -20.77
C LEU A 240 8.23 4.23 -22.12
N ARG A 241 7.28 4.11 -23.06
CA ARG A 241 7.56 3.64 -24.42
C ARG A 241 8.48 4.58 -25.21
N ILE A 242 8.55 5.86 -24.83
CA ILE A 242 9.45 6.85 -25.43
C ILE A 242 10.80 6.83 -24.71
N SER A 243 10.80 6.99 -23.39
CA SER A 243 12.01 6.95 -22.57
C SER A 243 11.67 6.72 -21.08
N PRO A 244 12.41 5.86 -20.37
CA PRO A 244 12.29 5.72 -18.91
C PRO A 244 12.48 7.05 -18.16
N THR A 245 13.40 7.91 -18.62
CA THR A 245 13.66 9.22 -18.02
C THR A 245 12.44 10.14 -18.15
N LEU A 246 11.75 10.10 -19.30
CA LEU A 246 10.54 10.89 -19.52
C LEU A 246 9.39 10.42 -18.62
N MET A 247 9.21 9.09 -18.49
CA MET A 247 8.24 8.51 -17.54
C MET A 247 8.52 9.01 -16.12
N PHE A 248 9.79 9.01 -15.69
CA PHE A 248 10.16 9.47 -14.36
C PHE A 248 9.81 10.95 -14.14
N ILE A 249 10.20 11.83 -15.08
CA ILE A 249 9.92 13.28 -15.00
C ILE A 249 8.41 13.53 -14.95
N ILE A 250 7.64 12.91 -15.85
CA ILE A 250 6.18 13.06 -15.88
C ILE A 250 5.55 12.48 -14.61
N GLY A 251 6.05 11.36 -14.11
CA GLY A 251 5.62 10.74 -12.86
C GLY A 251 5.75 11.71 -11.69
N VAL A 252 6.94 12.30 -11.52
CA VAL A 252 7.20 13.25 -10.43
C VAL A 252 6.28 14.48 -10.54
N ILE A 253 6.14 15.05 -11.75
CA ILE A 253 5.39 16.30 -11.96
C ILE A 253 3.87 16.08 -11.86
N THR A 254 3.36 14.90 -12.18
CA THR A 254 1.90 14.66 -12.25
C THR A 254 1.36 13.86 -11.08
N VAL A 255 2.02 12.76 -10.69
CA VAL A 255 1.50 11.82 -9.71
C VAL A 255 1.51 12.42 -8.29
N PHE A 256 2.62 13.01 -7.85
CA PHE A 256 2.70 13.55 -6.49
C PHE A 256 1.74 14.72 -6.23
N PRO A 257 1.59 15.70 -7.15
CA PRO A 257 0.55 16.71 -7.00
C PRO A 257 -0.87 16.12 -7.05
N ALA A 258 -1.12 15.11 -7.91
CA ALA A 258 -2.42 14.45 -7.97
C ALA A 258 -2.76 13.69 -6.67
N MET A 259 -1.78 13.04 -6.02
CA MET A 259 -1.95 12.44 -4.69
C MET A 259 -2.35 13.49 -3.65
N THR A 260 -1.68 14.64 -3.65
CA THR A 260 -2.01 15.75 -2.74
C THR A 260 -3.42 16.28 -3.01
N LEU A 261 -3.77 16.51 -4.27
CA LEU A 261 -5.12 16.91 -4.67
C LEU A 261 -6.17 15.90 -4.21
N ALA A 262 -5.94 14.61 -4.41
CA ALA A 262 -6.85 13.54 -4.00
C ALA A 262 -7.09 13.56 -2.48
N ARG A 263 -6.03 13.68 -1.67
CA ARG A 263 -6.14 13.80 -0.20
C ARG A 263 -6.94 15.04 0.23
N VAL A 264 -6.61 16.21 -0.32
CA VAL A 264 -7.32 17.47 0.00
C VAL A 264 -8.78 17.39 -0.41
N PHE A 265 -9.07 16.93 -1.63
CA PHE A 265 -10.42 16.75 -2.14
C PHE A 265 -11.24 15.82 -1.25
N PHE A 266 -10.70 14.65 -0.90
CA PHE A 266 -11.44 13.68 -0.08
C PHE A 266 -11.65 14.18 1.36
N ASN A 267 -10.68 14.89 1.95
CA ASN A 267 -10.84 15.56 3.24
C ASN A 267 -11.99 16.59 3.24
N LEU A 268 -12.14 17.34 2.14
CA LEU A 268 -13.22 18.32 1.98
C LEU A 268 -14.59 17.65 1.81
N VAL A 269 -14.66 16.55 1.03
CA VAL A 269 -15.90 15.77 0.88
C VAL A 269 -16.34 15.21 2.24
N ILE A 270 -15.43 14.56 2.97
CA ILE A 270 -15.72 14.02 4.30
C ILE A 270 -16.12 15.12 5.28
N SER A 271 -15.53 16.33 5.21
CA SER A 271 -15.90 17.41 6.13
C SER A 271 -17.34 17.87 6.02
N LYS A 272 -17.97 17.70 4.85
CA LYS A 272 -19.34 18.14 4.59
C LYS A 272 -20.38 17.13 5.05
N ILE A 273 -20.00 15.88 5.28
CA ILE A 273 -20.95 14.78 5.48
C ILE A 273 -20.81 14.05 6.82
N ALA A 274 -19.71 14.29 7.54
CA ALA A 274 -19.38 13.65 8.80
C ALA A 274 -19.11 14.70 9.87
#